data_AF-A0A9P0KAN3-F1
#
_entry.id   AF-A0A9P0KAN3-F1
#
_cell.length_a   1.000
_cell.length_b   1.000
_cell.length_c   1.000
_cell.angle_alpha   90.00
_cell.angle_beta   90.00
_cell.angle_gamma   90.00
#
_symmetry.space_group_name_H-M   'P 1'
#
loop_
_entity.id
_entity.type
_entity.pdbx_description
1 polymer ?
#
loop_
_entity_poly.entity_id
_entity_poly.type
_entity_poly.pdbx_seq_one_letter_code
_entity_poly.pdbx_strand_id
1 'polypeptide(L)'
;MPVPHRPARDMALMPAPEPSGAVATQGDIQQPRPPTSLQGLLRFCMEATKAEDAPHDSEFQAMDDERRTFLENALKALTVDVVEELQRQINILKNVEQVKADDDPTRYSDAIDKILEFIDDIDTSNDFHKIGGFMILFPCLRSPHPRIRVGGCELLAVLCQNNPYCQQVIIDNGFVSELLRIVEKDEDINVCIKALYALGGITRDNREALEQLLSHNGLEVVVNTLKRNNEKLITKATFMLSAFCRMIPELKVLTNVCSYCTNSHFHGTSKR
;
A
#
# COMPACT_ATOMS: atom_id res chain seq x y z
N MET A 1 6.58 53.15 13.08
CA MET A 1 5.95 52.08 12.27
C MET A 1 5.95 50.79 13.09
N PRO A 2 4.84 50.41 13.74
CA PRO A 2 4.66 49.07 14.29
C PRO A 2 3.61 48.26 13.51
N VAL A 3 3.88 46.97 13.42
CA VAL A 3 3.20 45.89 12.69
C VAL A 3 1.87 45.49 13.37
N PRO A 4 0.84 45.04 12.62
CA PRO A 4 -0.41 44.56 13.21
C PRO A 4 -0.32 43.08 13.62
N HIS A 5 -0.82 42.73 14.81
CA HIS A 5 -1.04 41.34 15.26
C HIS A 5 -2.53 41.05 15.43
N ARG A 6 -2.96 39.88 14.92
CA ARG A 6 -4.30 39.27 14.98
C ARG A 6 -4.74 38.92 16.41
N PRO A 7 -6.05 38.91 16.72
CA PRO A 7 -6.57 38.53 18.04
C PRO A 7 -6.65 37.01 18.22
N ALA A 8 -6.39 36.56 19.46
CA ALA A 8 -6.60 35.19 19.93
C ALA A 8 -8.05 35.00 20.42
N ARG A 9 -8.59 33.80 20.22
CA ARG A 9 -9.94 33.37 20.58
C ARG A 9 -10.08 33.21 22.10
N ASP A 10 -11.07 33.86 22.69
CA ASP A 10 -11.51 33.66 24.08
C ASP A 10 -12.08 32.24 24.27
N MET A 11 -11.50 31.51 25.24
CA MET A 11 -12.10 30.31 25.82
C MET A 11 -13.09 30.74 26.90
N ALA A 12 -14.38 30.47 26.69
CA ALA A 12 -15.40 30.70 27.69
C ALA A 12 -15.26 29.71 28.86
N LEU A 13 -15.14 30.27 30.07
CA LEU A 13 -15.15 29.63 31.39
C LEU A 13 -16.36 28.70 31.58
N MET A 14 -16.11 27.49 32.07
CA MET A 14 -17.11 26.64 32.73
C MET A 14 -17.19 27.02 34.22
N PRO A 15 -18.39 27.17 34.83
CA PRO A 15 -18.50 27.49 36.25
C PRO A 15 -18.42 26.23 37.14
N ALA A 16 -17.86 26.41 38.34
CA ALA A 16 -17.64 25.38 39.36
C ALA A 16 -18.95 25.00 40.11
N PRO A 17 -19.02 23.81 40.76
CA PRO A 17 -20.23 23.34 41.43
C PRO A 17 -20.31 23.80 42.90
N GLU A 18 -21.50 24.22 43.34
CA GLU A 18 -21.85 24.54 44.73
C GLU A 18 -22.47 23.32 45.46
N PRO A 19 -22.44 23.26 46.81
CA PRO A 19 -22.67 22.01 47.56
C PRO A 19 -24.14 21.72 47.97
N SER A 20 -24.34 20.45 48.31
CA SER A 20 -25.60 19.71 48.54
C SER A 20 -26.60 20.29 49.55
N GLY A 21 -27.89 20.13 49.22
CA GLY A 21 -29.05 20.19 50.12
C GLY A 21 -30.07 19.06 49.83
N ALA A 22 -30.65 18.49 50.89
CA ALA A 22 -31.34 17.21 51.02
C ALA A 22 -32.54 16.86 50.08
N VAL A 23 -32.48 15.63 49.56
CA VAL A 23 -33.50 14.56 49.40
C VAL A 23 -34.95 14.90 49.05
N ALA A 24 -35.37 14.50 47.84
CA ALA A 24 -36.68 13.87 47.60
C ALA A 24 -36.54 12.77 46.53
N THR A 25 -36.94 11.57 46.90
CA THR A 25 -36.98 10.35 46.09
C THR A 25 -37.98 10.46 44.94
N GLN A 26 -37.55 10.25 43.68
CA GLN A 26 -38.26 9.48 42.63
C GLN A 26 -37.57 9.62 41.26
N GLY A 27 -37.30 8.47 40.62
CA GLY A 27 -37.00 8.37 39.18
C GLY A 27 -35.52 8.24 38.83
N ASP A 28 -34.99 7.02 38.89
CA ASP A 28 -33.69 6.65 38.31
C ASP A 28 -33.79 6.80 36.77
N ILE A 29 -33.30 7.91 36.21
CA ILE A 29 -33.17 8.06 34.75
C ILE A 29 -31.91 7.29 34.34
N GLN A 30 -32.04 5.98 34.18
CA GLN A 30 -31.01 5.15 33.58
C GLN A 30 -30.81 5.60 32.12
N GLN A 31 -29.71 6.30 31.84
CA GLN A 31 -29.27 6.48 30.47
C GLN A 31 -28.97 5.10 29.86
N PRO A 32 -29.58 4.73 28.71
CA PRO A 32 -29.42 3.40 28.14
C PRO A 32 -27.95 3.11 27.84
N ARG A 33 -27.48 1.92 28.22
CA ARG A 33 -26.10 1.48 27.90
C ARG A 33 -25.90 1.54 26.38
N PRO A 34 -24.75 2.06 25.89
CA PRO A 34 -24.48 2.12 24.47
C PRO A 34 -24.46 0.69 23.90
N PRO A 35 -25.18 0.44 22.79
CA PRO A 35 -25.29 -0.89 22.23
C PRO A 35 -23.95 -1.41 21.70
N THR A 36 -23.66 -2.68 21.97
CA THR A 36 -22.39 -3.35 21.62
C THR A 36 -22.45 -4.13 20.31
N SER A 37 -23.60 -4.16 19.64
CA SER A 37 -23.82 -4.81 18.35
C SER A 37 -24.44 -3.85 17.34
N LEU A 38 -24.17 -4.07 16.06
CA LEU A 38 -24.68 -3.25 14.95
C LEU A 38 -26.22 -3.25 14.90
N GLN A 39 -26.85 -4.38 15.22
CA GLN A 39 -28.30 -4.50 15.38
C GLN A 39 -28.82 -3.71 16.60
N GLY A 40 -28.08 -3.73 17.71
CA GLY A 40 -28.41 -2.92 18.89
C GLY A 40 -28.27 -1.43 18.63
N LEU A 41 -27.26 -1.02 17.84
CA LEU A 41 -27.05 0.36 17.42
C LEU A 41 -28.17 0.83 16.51
N LEU A 42 -28.57 0.01 15.52
CA LEU A 42 -29.74 0.29 14.68
C LEU A 42 -31.00 0.47 15.53
N ARG A 43 -31.26 -0.42 16.49
CA ARG A 43 -32.41 -0.30 17.39
C ARG A 43 -32.37 0.97 18.24
N PHE A 44 -31.22 1.30 18.80
CA PHE A 44 -31.01 2.52 19.58
C PHE A 44 -31.22 3.79 18.74
N CYS A 45 -30.67 3.82 17.52
CA CYS A 45 -30.89 4.92 16.58
C CYS A 45 -32.37 5.06 16.20
N MET A 46 -33.07 3.95 15.93
CA MET A 46 -34.51 3.96 15.64
C MET A 46 -35.34 4.47 16.81
N GLU A 47 -35.01 4.08 18.04
CA GLU A 47 -35.68 4.53 19.26
C GLU A 47 -35.40 6.02 19.53
N ALA A 48 -34.20 6.51 19.22
CA ALA A 48 -33.86 7.93 19.32
C ALA A 48 -34.59 8.79 18.27
N THR A 49 -34.73 8.31 17.03
CA THR A 49 -35.45 9.03 15.96
C THR A 49 -36.97 9.03 16.14
N LYS A 50 -37.53 8.16 16.98
CA LYS A 50 -38.97 8.18 17.33
C LYS A 50 -39.38 9.38 18.17
N ALA A 51 -38.43 10.01 18.87
CA ALA A 51 -38.69 11.16 19.73
C ALA A 51 -38.51 12.51 19.01
N GLU A 52 -38.01 12.50 17.77
CA GLU A 52 -37.98 13.67 16.91
C GLU A 52 -39.35 13.79 16.21
N ASP A 53 -40.00 14.96 16.34
CA ASP A 53 -41.25 15.31 15.65
C ASP A 53 -41.00 15.38 14.13
N ALA A 54 -40.86 14.22 13.48
CA ALA A 54 -41.06 14.10 12.05
C ALA A 54 -42.56 14.32 11.80
N PRO A 55 -42.96 15.23 10.89
CA PRO A 55 -44.38 15.55 10.68
C PRO A 55 -45.22 14.38 10.14
N HIS A 56 -44.60 13.24 9.82
CA HIS A 56 -45.24 11.98 9.44
C HIS A 56 -44.58 10.80 10.17
N ASP A 57 -45.40 9.81 10.58
CA ASP A 57 -44.90 8.49 10.96
C ASP A 57 -44.00 7.97 9.84
N SER A 58 -42.75 7.65 10.17
CA SER A 58 -41.81 7.08 9.21
C SER A 58 -42.22 5.64 8.94
N GLU A 59 -43.16 5.44 8.01
CA GLU A 59 -43.46 4.11 7.49
C GLU A 59 -42.21 3.60 6.76
N PHE A 60 -41.48 2.69 7.40
CA PHE A 60 -40.44 1.90 6.75
C PHE A 60 -41.09 0.92 5.77
N GLN A 61 -41.48 1.43 4.60
CA GLN A 61 -41.90 0.59 3.48
C GLN A 61 -40.65 -0.10 2.91
N ALA A 62 -40.76 -1.40 2.62
CA ALA A 62 -39.72 -2.11 1.88
C ALA A 62 -39.49 -1.35 0.56
N MET A 63 -38.23 -1.07 0.20
CA MET A 63 -37.95 -0.33 -1.03
C MET A 63 -38.65 -0.97 -2.22
N ASP A 64 -39.43 -0.17 -2.96
CA ASP A 64 -40.02 -0.60 -4.22
C ASP A 64 -38.91 -1.05 -5.18
N ASP A 65 -39.16 -2.10 -5.97
CA ASP A 65 -38.16 -2.67 -6.89
C ASP A 65 -37.63 -1.62 -7.89
N GLU A 66 -38.48 -0.67 -8.31
CA GLU A 66 -38.09 0.45 -9.18
C GLU A 66 -37.12 1.42 -8.48
N ARG A 67 -37.35 1.73 -7.20
CA ARG A 67 -36.46 2.59 -6.41
C ARG A 67 -35.14 1.88 -6.12
N ARG A 68 -35.20 0.58 -5.82
CA ARG A 68 -34.01 -0.25 -5.61
C ARG A 68 -33.13 -0.28 -6.85
N THR A 69 -33.70 -0.57 -8.01
CA THR A 69 -32.96 -0.62 -9.28
C THR A 69 -32.44 0.75 -9.69
N PHE A 70 -33.21 1.83 -9.48
CA PHE A 70 -32.73 3.20 -9.66
C PHE A 70 -31.51 3.49 -8.79
N LEU A 71 -31.58 3.18 -7.49
CA LEU A 71 -30.49 3.42 -6.55
C LEU A 71 -29.25 2.58 -6.88
N GLU A 72 -29.43 1.30 -7.21
CA GLU A 72 -28.35 0.42 -7.64
C GLU A 72 -27.67 0.95 -8.90
N ASN A 73 -28.42 1.45 -9.89
CA ASN A 73 -27.88 2.04 -11.10
C ASN A 73 -27.17 3.38 -10.84
N ALA A 74 -27.73 4.23 -9.98
CA ALA A 74 -27.12 5.50 -9.60
C ALA A 74 -25.80 5.29 -8.85
N LEU A 75 -25.78 4.34 -7.90
CA LEU A 75 -24.57 3.97 -7.17
C LEU A 75 -23.52 3.35 -8.11
N LYS A 76 -23.92 2.44 -9.00
CA LYS A 76 -23.02 1.87 -10.02
C LYS A 76 -22.45 2.94 -10.97
N ALA A 77 -23.23 3.95 -11.33
CA ALA A 77 -22.75 5.06 -12.16
C ALA A 77 -21.75 5.97 -11.42
N LEU A 78 -21.81 5.99 -10.07
CA LEU A 78 -20.92 6.76 -9.20
C LEU A 78 -19.66 5.99 -8.80
N THR A 79 -19.68 4.66 -8.85
CA THR A 79 -18.55 3.80 -8.48
C THR A 79 -17.82 3.28 -9.70
N VAL A 80 -16.49 3.36 -9.73
CA VAL A 80 -15.69 2.68 -10.75
C VAL A 80 -15.62 1.20 -10.41
N ASP A 81 -15.97 0.33 -11.37
CA ASP A 81 -15.68 -1.10 -11.26
C ASP A 81 -14.16 -1.30 -11.43
N VAL A 82 -13.47 -1.41 -10.30
CA VAL A 82 -12.02 -1.56 -10.23
C VAL A 82 -11.56 -2.80 -10.98
N VAL A 83 -12.32 -3.91 -10.89
CA VAL A 83 -11.94 -5.17 -11.53
C VAL A 83 -12.04 -5.04 -13.05
N GLU A 84 -13.09 -4.39 -13.56
CA GLU A 84 -13.22 -4.13 -15.00
C GLU A 84 -12.10 -3.21 -15.50
N GLU A 85 -11.74 -2.17 -14.75
CA GLU A 85 -10.65 -1.27 -15.11
C GLU A 85 -9.31 -2.00 -15.15
N LEU A 86 -9.01 -2.81 -14.13
CA LEU A 86 -7.80 -3.63 -14.09
C LEU A 86 -7.75 -4.60 -15.27
N GLN A 87 -8.84 -5.27 -15.62
CA GLN A 87 -8.91 -6.15 -16.79
C GLN A 87 -8.63 -5.40 -18.09
N ARG A 88 -9.14 -4.16 -18.22
CA ARG A 88 -8.87 -3.30 -19.38
C ARG A 88 -7.39 -2.98 -19.51
N GLN A 89 -6.74 -2.58 -18.41
CA GLN A 89 -5.31 -2.27 -18.41
C GLN A 89 -4.44 -3.52 -18.66
N ILE A 90 -4.79 -4.66 -18.06
CA ILE A 90 -4.13 -5.96 -18.33
C ILE A 90 -4.22 -6.28 -19.82
N ASN A 91 -5.37 -6.07 -20.46
CA ASN A 91 -5.54 -6.36 -21.89
C ASN A 91 -4.67 -5.49 -22.79
N ILE A 92 -4.40 -4.23 -22.39
CA ILE A 92 -3.42 -3.39 -23.08
C ILE A 92 -2.02 -3.99 -22.91
N LEU A 93 -1.67 -4.40 -21.69
CA LEU A 93 -0.33 -4.90 -21.35
C LEU A 93 -0.02 -6.30 -21.93
N LYS A 94 -1.02 -7.07 -22.34
CA LYS A 94 -0.81 -8.32 -23.10
C LYS A 94 0.00 -8.13 -24.38
N ASN A 95 -0.03 -6.94 -24.98
CA ASN A 95 0.71 -6.65 -26.22
C ASN A 95 2.12 -6.10 -25.97
N VAL A 96 2.58 -6.03 -24.71
CA VAL A 96 3.92 -5.51 -24.36
C VAL A 96 5.05 -6.29 -25.05
N GLU A 97 4.87 -7.60 -25.27
CA GLU A 97 5.88 -8.43 -25.96
C GLU A 97 6.12 -8.01 -27.42
N GLN A 98 5.14 -7.36 -28.05
CA GLN A 98 5.23 -6.95 -29.45
C GLN A 98 5.93 -5.59 -29.63
N VAL A 99 6.22 -4.89 -28.52
CA VAL A 99 6.79 -3.55 -28.52
C VAL A 99 8.26 -3.61 -28.93
N LYS A 100 8.61 -2.86 -29.97
CA LYS A 100 9.99 -2.70 -30.43
C LYS A 100 10.65 -1.54 -29.69
N ALA A 101 11.98 -1.51 -29.73
CA ALA A 101 12.77 -0.45 -29.09
C ALA A 101 12.46 0.96 -29.65
N ASP A 102 11.99 1.06 -30.90
CA ASP A 102 11.66 2.34 -31.56
C ASP A 102 10.22 2.82 -31.29
N ASP A 103 9.36 1.97 -30.73
CA ASP A 103 7.96 2.32 -30.46
C ASP A 103 7.84 3.20 -29.22
N ASP A 104 6.77 4.02 -29.14
CA ASP A 104 6.49 4.83 -27.96
C ASP A 104 5.95 3.97 -26.80
N PRO A 105 6.64 3.90 -25.64
CA PRO A 105 6.20 3.10 -24.49
C PRO A 105 5.08 3.76 -23.67
N THR A 106 4.71 5.02 -23.95
CA THR A 106 3.82 5.83 -23.10
C THR A 106 2.49 5.14 -22.81
N ARG A 107 1.87 4.53 -23.83
CA ARG A 107 0.61 3.78 -23.66
C ARG A 107 0.71 2.67 -22.62
N TYR A 108 1.83 1.96 -22.57
CA TYR A 108 2.04 0.84 -21.66
C TYR A 108 2.44 1.32 -20.27
N SER A 109 3.26 2.37 -20.16
CA SER A 109 3.57 2.97 -18.86
C SER A 109 2.32 3.52 -18.20
N ASP A 110 1.45 4.21 -18.94
CA ASP A 110 0.23 4.80 -18.39
C ASP A 110 -0.76 3.71 -17.95
N ALA A 111 -0.78 2.56 -18.63
CA ALA A 111 -1.57 1.40 -18.21
C ALA A 111 -1.04 0.78 -16.90
N ILE A 112 0.29 0.74 -16.71
CA ILE A 112 0.91 0.29 -15.46
C ILE A 112 0.61 1.27 -14.32
N ASP A 113 0.76 2.58 -14.57
CA ASP A 113 0.50 3.63 -13.58
C ASP A 113 -0.95 3.56 -13.09
N LYS A 114 -1.91 3.34 -14.00
CA LYS A 114 -3.32 3.10 -13.63
C LYS A 114 -3.53 1.86 -12.79
N ILE A 115 -2.83 0.75 -13.07
CA ILE A 115 -2.95 -0.44 -12.23
C ILE A 115 -2.42 -0.14 -10.83
N LEU A 116 -1.28 0.56 -10.73
CA LEU A 116 -0.67 0.95 -9.46
C LEU A 116 -1.61 1.78 -8.57
N GLU A 117 -2.44 2.65 -9.17
CA GLU A 117 -3.45 3.43 -8.43
C GLU A 117 -4.51 2.57 -7.73
N PHE A 118 -4.76 1.34 -8.19
CA PHE A 118 -5.79 0.47 -7.63
C PHE A 118 -5.23 -0.63 -6.71
N ILE A 119 -3.98 -1.09 -6.94
CA ILE A 119 -3.43 -2.26 -6.23
C ILE A 119 -2.83 -1.95 -4.86
N ASP A 120 -2.98 -0.73 -4.34
CA ASP A 120 -2.54 -0.37 -2.98
C ASP A 120 -3.30 -1.16 -1.89
N ASP A 121 -4.51 -1.62 -2.19
CA ASP A 121 -5.30 -2.46 -1.31
C ASP A 121 -4.97 -3.96 -1.50
N ILE A 122 -4.91 -4.70 -0.38
CA ILE A 122 -4.52 -6.11 -0.37
C ILE A 122 -5.55 -6.98 -1.10
N ASP A 123 -6.84 -6.71 -0.94
CA ASP A 123 -7.90 -7.48 -1.61
C ASP A 123 -7.86 -7.24 -3.12
N THR A 124 -7.70 -5.99 -3.53
CA THR A 124 -7.54 -5.61 -4.94
C THR A 124 -6.28 -6.21 -5.57
N SER A 125 -5.17 -6.24 -4.84
CA SER A 125 -3.93 -6.93 -5.24
C SER A 125 -4.15 -8.43 -5.45
N ASN A 126 -4.91 -9.09 -4.56
CA ASN A 126 -5.21 -10.50 -4.68
C ASN A 126 -6.14 -10.77 -5.87
N ASP A 127 -7.11 -9.90 -6.11
CA ASP A 127 -8.01 -9.98 -7.26
C ASP A 127 -7.26 -9.74 -8.57
N PHE A 128 -6.29 -8.82 -8.60
CA PHE A 128 -5.38 -8.62 -9.73
C PHE A 128 -4.67 -9.92 -10.13
N HIS A 129 -4.21 -10.72 -9.16
CA HIS A 129 -3.69 -12.06 -9.44
C HIS A 129 -4.76 -12.98 -10.04
N LYS A 130 -5.95 -13.07 -9.43
CA LYS A 130 -7.04 -13.97 -9.86
C LYS A 130 -7.54 -13.68 -11.28
N ILE A 131 -7.53 -12.42 -11.73
CA ILE A 131 -7.91 -12.04 -13.09
C ILE A 131 -6.78 -12.23 -14.12
N GLY A 132 -5.66 -12.86 -13.72
CA GLY A 132 -4.54 -13.18 -14.61
C GLY A 132 -3.54 -12.04 -14.78
N GLY A 133 -3.55 -11.04 -13.89
CA GLY A 133 -2.65 -9.89 -13.96
C GLY A 133 -1.16 -10.26 -13.86
N PHE A 134 -0.80 -11.39 -13.25
CA PHE A 134 0.60 -11.82 -13.15
C PHE A 134 1.23 -12.21 -14.50
N MET A 135 0.41 -12.59 -15.49
CA MET A 135 0.87 -13.02 -16.82
C MET A 135 1.60 -11.90 -17.57
N ILE A 136 1.30 -10.64 -17.28
CA ILE A 136 1.92 -9.48 -17.95
C ILE A 136 3.25 -9.05 -17.31
N LEU A 137 3.57 -9.54 -16.10
CA LEU A 137 4.72 -9.05 -15.34
C LEU A 137 6.05 -9.43 -16.00
N PHE A 138 6.23 -10.69 -16.42
CA PHE A 138 7.44 -11.10 -17.14
C PHE A 138 7.66 -10.33 -18.45
N PRO A 139 6.64 -10.18 -19.33
CA PRO A 139 6.71 -9.29 -20.48
C PRO A 139 7.16 -7.86 -20.14
N CYS A 140 6.60 -7.26 -19.08
CA CYS A 140 6.98 -5.93 -18.64
C CYS A 140 8.45 -5.86 -18.18
N LEU A 141 8.90 -6.84 -17.40
CA LEU A 141 10.27 -6.93 -16.89
C LEU A 141 11.32 -7.16 -18.00
N ARG A 142 10.92 -7.76 -19.12
CA ARG A 142 11.81 -8.07 -20.26
C ARG A 142 11.65 -7.10 -21.43
N SER A 143 10.85 -6.04 -21.26
CA SER A 143 10.63 -5.03 -22.29
C SER A 143 11.93 -4.32 -22.69
N PRO A 144 12.12 -3.98 -23.97
CA PRO A 144 13.26 -3.16 -24.40
C PRO A 144 13.26 -1.77 -23.74
N HIS A 145 12.09 -1.28 -23.33
CA HIS A 145 11.93 0.06 -22.76
C HIS A 145 12.16 0.08 -21.24
N PRO A 146 13.13 0.86 -20.73
CA PRO A 146 13.40 0.96 -19.30
C PRO A 146 12.18 1.43 -18.50
N ARG A 147 11.36 2.33 -19.04
CA ARG A 147 10.16 2.85 -18.37
C ARG A 147 9.14 1.74 -18.05
N ILE A 148 8.97 0.78 -18.96
CA ILE A 148 8.09 -0.38 -18.74
C ILE A 148 8.71 -1.33 -17.72
N ARG A 149 10.03 -1.57 -17.78
CA ARG A 149 10.73 -2.41 -16.80
C ARG A 149 10.66 -1.85 -15.39
N VAL A 150 10.80 -0.52 -15.23
CA VAL A 150 10.59 0.22 -13.97
C VAL A 150 9.18 -0.06 -13.44
N GLY A 151 8.16 0.14 -14.27
CA GLY A 151 6.76 -0.10 -13.89
C GLY A 151 6.48 -1.57 -13.51
N GLY A 152 7.05 -2.53 -14.24
CA GLY A 152 6.93 -3.95 -13.92
C GLY A 152 7.56 -4.32 -12.56
N CYS A 153 8.72 -3.74 -12.24
CA CYS A 153 9.35 -3.91 -10.93
C CYS A 153 8.52 -3.26 -9.82
N GLU A 154 7.91 -2.11 -10.10
CA GLU A 154 7.06 -1.39 -9.16
C GLU A 154 5.76 -2.14 -8.85
N LEU A 155 5.10 -2.69 -9.87
CA LEU A 155 3.94 -3.58 -9.69
C LEU A 155 4.27 -4.74 -8.75
N LEU A 156 5.39 -5.44 -9.00
CA LEU A 156 5.82 -6.52 -8.11
C LEU A 156 6.06 -6.06 -6.67
N ALA A 157 6.67 -4.88 -6.50
CA ALA A 157 6.92 -4.32 -5.17
C ALA A 157 5.62 -4.03 -4.42
N VAL A 158 4.64 -3.40 -5.07
CA VAL A 158 3.35 -3.06 -4.44
C VAL A 158 2.53 -4.33 -4.17
N LEU A 159 2.42 -5.24 -5.13
CA LEU A 159 1.68 -6.50 -4.98
C LEU A 159 2.17 -7.34 -3.79
N CYS A 160 3.47 -7.32 -3.50
CA CYS A 160 4.07 -8.10 -2.41
C CYS A 160 4.12 -7.38 -1.06
N GLN A 161 3.84 -6.07 -1.03
CA GLN A 161 4.05 -5.26 0.16
C GLN A 161 3.03 -5.64 1.24
N ASN A 162 3.51 -6.24 2.33
CA ASN A 162 2.68 -6.75 3.43
C ASN A 162 1.56 -7.72 2.97
N ASN A 163 1.77 -8.43 1.86
CA ASN A 163 0.80 -9.36 1.29
C ASN A 163 1.42 -10.77 1.14
N PRO A 164 1.28 -11.64 2.15
CA PRO A 164 1.85 -13.00 2.14
C PRO A 164 1.36 -13.86 0.97
N TYR A 165 0.12 -13.68 0.52
CA TYR A 165 -0.44 -14.42 -0.61
C TYR A 165 0.31 -14.11 -1.90
N CYS A 166 0.39 -12.83 -2.27
CA CYS A 166 1.13 -12.42 -3.46
C CYS A 166 2.63 -12.69 -3.33
N GLN A 167 3.22 -12.55 -2.14
CA GLN A 167 4.62 -12.95 -1.91
C GLN A 167 4.85 -14.41 -2.28
N GLN A 168 3.98 -15.34 -1.85
CA GLN A 168 4.12 -16.75 -2.20
C GLN A 168 4.00 -16.98 -3.71
N VAL A 169 2.99 -16.37 -4.34
CA VAL A 169 2.81 -16.46 -5.80
C VAL A 169 4.07 -15.97 -6.54
N ILE A 170 4.69 -14.90 -6.07
CA ILE A 170 5.92 -14.35 -6.67
C ILE A 170 7.10 -15.35 -6.56
N ILE A 171 7.25 -16.00 -5.41
CA ILE A 171 8.29 -17.01 -5.16
C ILE A 171 8.08 -18.22 -6.07
N ASP A 172 6.86 -18.75 -6.11
CA ASP A 172 6.49 -19.95 -6.87
C ASP A 172 6.67 -19.75 -8.38
N ASN A 173 6.46 -18.54 -8.88
CA ASN A 173 6.63 -18.19 -10.29
C ASN A 173 8.07 -17.77 -10.65
N GLY A 174 9.02 -17.82 -9.70
CA GLY A 174 10.45 -17.58 -9.97
C GLY A 174 10.84 -16.13 -10.21
N PHE A 175 9.99 -15.16 -9.84
CA PHE A 175 10.27 -13.74 -10.03
C PHE A 175 11.50 -13.24 -9.23
N VAL A 176 11.83 -13.88 -8.10
CA VAL A 176 13.03 -13.55 -7.31
C VAL A 176 14.29 -13.67 -8.17
N SER A 177 14.42 -14.76 -8.93
CA SER A 177 15.57 -14.99 -9.81
C SER A 177 15.65 -13.96 -10.95
N GLU A 178 14.52 -13.58 -11.53
CA GLU A 178 14.44 -12.57 -12.59
C GLU A 178 14.81 -11.18 -12.07
N LEU A 179 14.32 -10.79 -10.89
CA LEU A 179 14.66 -9.52 -10.26
C LEU A 179 16.15 -9.44 -9.92
N LEU A 180 16.77 -10.53 -9.44
CA LEU A 180 18.22 -10.58 -9.21
C LEU A 180 19.00 -10.39 -10.52
N ARG A 181 18.58 -11.05 -11.61
CA ARG A 181 19.17 -10.87 -12.94
C ARG A 181 19.10 -9.42 -13.40
N ILE A 182 17.98 -8.74 -13.17
CA ILE A 182 17.79 -7.33 -13.50
C ILE A 182 18.74 -6.44 -12.69
N VAL A 183 18.83 -6.63 -11.38
CA VAL A 183 19.74 -5.86 -10.51
C VAL A 183 21.20 -5.99 -10.97
N GLU A 184 21.60 -7.18 -11.42
CA GLU A 184 22.96 -7.45 -11.88
C GLU A 184 23.24 -6.90 -13.30
N LYS A 185 22.33 -7.11 -14.24
CA LYS A 185 22.60 -6.97 -15.69
C LYS A 185 21.93 -5.77 -16.36
N ASP A 186 20.97 -5.11 -15.73
CA ASP A 186 20.26 -4.00 -16.37
C ASP A 186 21.15 -2.74 -16.44
N GLU A 187 21.16 -2.14 -17.63
CA GLU A 187 21.91 -0.93 -17.93
C GLU A 187 21.29 0.29 -17.24
N ASP A 188 19.96 0.31 -17.09
CA ASP A 188 19.24 1.42 -16.48
C ASP A 188 19.24 1.29 -14.95
N ILE A 189 19.77 2.32 -14.30
CA ILE A 189 19.93 2.35 -12.84
C ILE A 189 18.57 2.45 -12.14
N ASN A 190 17.58 3.13 -12.72
CA ASN A 190 16.25 3.24 -12.11
C ASN A 190 15.54 1.88 -12.10
N VAL A 191 15.71 1.09 -13.16
CA VAL A 191 15.22 -0.30 -13.20
C VAL A 191 15.88 -1.11 -12.07
N CYS A 192 17.20 -1.03 -11.91
CA CYS A 192 17.92 -1.72 -10.83
C CYS A 192 17.43 -1.30 -9.44
N ILE A 193 17.22 0.01 -9.22
CA ILE A 193 16.71 0.60 -7.97
C ILE A 193 15.32 0.05 -7.63
N LYS A 194 14.42 -0.06 -8.61
CA LYS A 194 13.07 -0.59 -8.41
C LYS A 194 13.06 -2.10 -8.24
N ALA A 195 13.89 -2.83 -8.98
CA ALA A 195 14.04 -4.27 -8.81
C ALA A 195 14.54 -4.62 -7.40
N LEU A 196 15.52 -3.87 -6.89
CA LEU A 196 16.03 -4.02 -5.53
C LEU A 196 14.97 -3.66 -4.47
N TYR A 197 14.14 -2.66 -4.74
CA TYR A 197 13.00 -2.32 -3.89
C TYR A 197 11.97 -3.45 -3.83
N ALA A 198 11.63 -4.05 -4.99
CA ALA A 198 10.75 -5.21 -5.06
C ALA A 198 11.31 -6.40 -4.27
N LEU A 199 12.59 -6.74 -4.46
CA LEU A 199 13.24 -7.81 -3.69
C LEU A 199 13.18 -7.56 -2.17
N GLY A 200 13.40 -6.31 -1.76
CA GLY A 200 13.29 -5.92 -0.35
C GLY A 200 11.87 -6.02 0.21
N GLY A 201 10.83 -5.86 -0.62
CA GLY A 201 9.43 -6.10 -0.27
C GLY A 201 9.10 -7.60 -0.17
N ILE A 202 9.57 -8.39 -1.14
CA ILE A 202 9.31 -9.83 -1.22
C ILE A 202 9.99 -10.59 -0.08
N THR A 203 11.22 -10.22 0.27
CA THR A 203 11.99 -10.89 1.33
C THR A 203 11.64 -10.43 2.74
N ARG A 204 10.89 -9.34 2.89
CA ARG A 204 10.50 -8.83 4.20
C ARG A 204 9.46 -9.75 4.82
N ASP A 205 9.75 -10.21 6.03
CA ASP A 205 8.90 -11.11 6.82
C ASP A 205 8.53 -12.43 6.10
N ASN A 206 9.32 -12.79 5.06
CA ASN A 206 9.15 -14.02 4.30
C ASN A 206 10.49 -14.79 4.23
N ARG A 207 10.55 -15.89 4.99
CA ARG A 207 11.76 -16.71 5.11
C ARG A 207 12.07 -17.49 3.83
N GLU A 208 11.04 -17.98 3.14
CA GLU A 208 11.22 -18.77 1.91
C GLU A 208 11.79 -17.91 0.79
N ALA A 209 11.26 -16.69 0.61
CA ALA A 209 11.82 -15.71 -0.33
C ALA A 209 13.30 -15.42 -0.05
N LEU A 210 13.66 -15.29 1.23
CA LEU A 210 15.04 -15.04 1.64
C LEU A 210 15.94 -16.23 1.31
N GLU A 211 15.52 -17.46 1.64
CA GLU A 211 16.25 -18.69 1.31
C GLU A 211 16.42 -18.86 -0.21
N GLN A 212 15.38 -18.57 -0.99
CA GLN A 212 15.46 -18.58 -2.46
C GLN A 212 16.45 -17.53 -2.97
N LEU A 213 16.42 -16.30 -2.43
CA LEU A 213 17.38 -15.25 -2.78
C LEU A 213 18.82 -15.67 -2.48
N LEU A 214 19.07 -16.30 -1.33
CA LEU A 214 20.40 -16.81 -0.97
C LEU A 214 20.85 -17.92 -1.92
N SER A 215 19.95 -18.84 -2.29
CA SER A 215 20.26 -19.95 -3.20
C SER A 215 20.67 -19.47 -4.61
N HIS A 216 20.20 -18.28 -5.01
CA HIS A 216 20.54 -17.64 -6.28
C HIS A 216 21.72 -16.66 -6.18
N ASN A 217 22.60 -16.80 -5.18
CA ASN A 217 23.72 -15.90 -4.92
C ASN A 217 23.30 -14.42 -4.76
N GLY A 218 22.07 -14.17 -4.29
CA GLY A 218 21.52 -12.82 -4.23
C GLY A 218 22.31 -11.87 -3.34
N LEU A 219 22.98 -12.37 -2.29
CA LEU A 219 23.89 -11.54 -1.49
C LEU A 219 25.06 -10.99 -2.30
N GLU A 220 25.67 -11.83 -3.15
CA GLU A 220 26.77 -11.40 -4.00
C GLU A 220 26.30 -10.35 -4.99
N VAL A 221 25.12 -10.56 -5.60
CA VAL A 221 24.49 -9.57 -6.49
C VAL A 221 24.30 -8.24 -5.78
N VAL A 222 23.70 -8.23 -4.58
CA VAL A 222 23.47 -6.99 -3.82
C VAL A 222 24.79 -6.33 -3.40
N VAL A 223 25.80 -7.09 -2.96
CA VAL A 223 27.13 -6.53 -2.64
C VAL A 223 27.81 -5.95 -3.89
N ASN A 224 27.68 -6.59 -5.05
CA ASN A 224 28.23 -6.08 -6.30
C ASN A 224 27.55 -4.78 -6.75
N THR A 225 26.29 -4.53 -6.38
CA THR A 225 25.67 -3.22 -6.64
C THR A 225 26.37 -2.06 -5.91
N LEU A 226 27.02 -2.30 -4.78
CA LEU A 226 27.79 -1.28 -4.05
C LEU A 226 29.00 -0.79 -4.83
N LYS A 227 29.49 -1.58 -5.79
CA LYS A 227 30.61 -1.22 -6.67
C LYS A 227 30.17 -0.33 -7.83
N ARG A 228 28.86 -0.20 -8.08
CA ARG A 228 28.31 0.70 -9.11
C ARG A 228 28.33 2.12 -8.56
N ASN A 229 28.87 3.07 -9.33
CA ASN A 229 29.04 4.47 -8.91
C ASN A 229 27.70 5.26 -8.91
N ASN A 230 26.72 4.83 -8.12
CA ASN A 230 25.43 5.48 -7.99
C ASN A 230 24.92 5.50 -6.54
N GLU A 231 24.85 6.69 -5.96
CA GLU A 231 24.50 6.87 -4.54
C GLU A 231 23.12 6.32 -4.16
N LYS A 232 22.10 6.49 -5.02
CA LYS A 232 20.74 6.01 -4.74
C LYS A 232 20.67 4.49 -4.69
N LEU A 233 21.34 3.82 -5.64
CA LEU A 233 21.43 2.37 -5.69
C LEU A 233 22.22 1.83 -4.49
N ILE A 234 23.39 2.42 -4.18
CA ILE A 234 24.21 2.07 -3.02
C ILE A 234 23.39 2.19 -1.73
N THR A 235 22.64 3.28 -1.57
CA THR A 235 21.82 3.51 -0.36
C THR A 235 20.77 2.42 -0.18
N LYS A 236 20.03 2.07 -1.25
CA LYS A 236 19.02 0.99 -1.19
C LYS A 236 19.66 -0.38 -0.93
N ALA A 237 20.80 -0.66 -1.55
CA ALA A 237 21.53 -1.92 -1.34
C ALA A 237 22.03 -2.04 0.09
N THR A 238 22.60 -0.97 0.63
CA THR A 238 23.07 -0.91 2.01
C THR A 238 21.91 -1.12 2.99
N PHE A 239 20.75 -0.51 2.75
CA PHE A 239 19.56 -0.71 3.57
C PHE A 239 19.09 -2.17 3.54
N MET A 240 19.05 -2.80 2.35
CA MET A 240 18.68 -4.20 2.20
C MET A 240 19.68 -5.14 2.89
N LEU A 241 20.99 -4.91 2.74
CA LEU A 241 22.04 -5.67 3.44
C LEU A 241 21.92 -5.52 4.96
N SER A 242 21.58 -4.33 5.45
CA SER A 242 21.34 -4.11 6.88
C SER A 242 20.15 -4.90 7.39
N ALA A 243 19.10 -5.04 6.58
CA ALA A 243 17.93 -5.87 6.90
C ALA A 243 18.33 -7.35 6.94
N PHE A 244 19.08 -7.84 5.96
CA PHE A 244 19.58 -9.21 5.94
C PHE A 244 20.46 -9.55 7.15
N CYS A 245 21.34 -8.64 7.57
CA CYS A 245 22.16 -8.84 8.77
C CYS A 245 21.34 -8.91 10.07
N ARG A 246 20.13 -8.35 10.09
CA ARG A 246 19.19 -8.47 11.23
C ARG A 246 18.43 -9.79 11.18
N MET A 247 18.05 -10.24 9.99
CA MET A 247 17.29 -11.47 9.77
C MET A 247 18.14 -12.73 9.87
N ILE A 248 19.40 -12.68 9.44
CA ILE A 248 20.34 -13.80 9.44
C ILE A 248 21.60 -13.39 10.22
N PRO A 249 21.67 -13.72 11.53
CA PRO A 249 22.82 -13.38 12.37
C PRO A 249 24.14 -13.95 11.84
N GLU A 250 24.13 -15.10 11.16
CA GLU A 250 25.32 -15.75 10.60
C GLU A 250 25.99 -14.93 9.49
N LEU A 251 25.22 -14.07 8.78
CA LEU A 251 25.77 -13.22 7.72
C LEU A 251 26.71 -12.12 8.25
N LYS A 252 26.62 -11.77 9.54
CA LYS A 252 27.54 -10.82 10.17
C LYS A 252 28.99 -11.31 10.14
N VAL A 253 29.20 -12.63 10.05
CA VAL A 253 30.53 -13.24 10.00
C VAL A 253 31.08 -13.26 8.57
N LEU A 254 30.20 -13.44 7.58
CA LEU A 254 30.57 -13.53 6.15
C LEU A 254 30.75 -12.17 5.49
N THR A 255 30.10 -11.14 6.02
CA THR A 255 30.15 -9.79 5.44
C THR A 255 30.97 -8.86 6.33
N ASN A 256 32.22 -8.58 5.94
CA ASN A 256 33.01 -7.42 6.43
C ASN A 256 32.36 -6.05 6.08
N VAL A 257 31.07 -6.05 5.73
CA VAL A 257 30.25 -4.92 5.27
C VAL A 257 29.80 -4.05 6.45
N CYS A 258 29.87 -4.58 7.68
CA CYS A 258 29.45 -3.86 8.90
C CYS A 258 30.24 -2.56 9.13
N SER A 259 31.52 -2.47 8.73
CA SER A 259 32.34 -1.27 8.94
C SER A 259 31.92 -0.07 8.08
N TYR A 260 31.30 -0.30 6.91
CA TYR A 260 30.78 0.77 6.05
C TYR A 260 29.36 1.19 6.43
N CYS A 261 28.55 0.29 7.01
CA CYS A 261 27.14 0.57 7.32
C CYS A 261 26.94 1.36 8.63
N THR A 262 27.87 1.26 9.59
CA THR A 262 27.71 1.90 10.90
C THR A 262 28.18 3.36 10.97
N ASN A 263 28.87 3.88 9.96
CA ASN A 263 29.50 5.21 10.03
C ASN A 263 28.89 6.31 9.16
N SER A 264 27.89 6.02 8.30
CA SER A 264 27.47 7.02 7.29
C SER A 264 26.12 7.71 7.50
N HIS A 265 25.29 7.34 8.49
CA HIS A 265 24.04 8.09 8.74
C HIS A 265 23.63 8.08 10.22
N PHE A 266 24.38 8.79 11.06
CA PHE A 266 23.86 9.36 12.32
C PHE A 266 24.75 10.55 12.74
N HIS A 267 24.88 11.55 11.88
CA HIS A 267 25.16 12.92 12.35
C HIS A 267 23.96 13.76 11.96
N GLY A 268 23.00 13.76 12.89
CA GLY A 268 21.91 14.69 12.89
C GLY A 268 22.45 16.12 12.87
N THR A 269 21.78 16.92 12.07
CA THR A 269 21.68 18.37 12.19
C THR A 269 21.65 18.80 13.66
N SER A 270 22.78 19.30 14.15
CA SER A 270 22.85 20.02 15.42
C SER A 270 23.63 21.31 15.20
N LYS A 271 22.85 22.39 15.14
CA LYS A 271 23.17 23.77 15.54
C LYS A 271 24.50 24.37 15.06
N ARG A 272 24.39 25.31 14.11
CA ARG A 272 24.88 26.69 14.30
C ARG A 272 23.88 27.66 13.68
#